data_AF-A0A3S4IKX1-F1
#
_entry.id   AF-A0A3S4IKX1-F1
#
_cell.length_a   1.000
_cell.length_b   1.000
_cell.length_c   1.000
_cell.angle_alpha   90.00
_cell.angle_beta   90.00
_cell.angle_gamma   90.00
#
_symmetry.space_group_name_H-M   'P 1'
#
loop_
_entity.id
_entity.type
_entity.pdbx_description
1 polymer ?
#
loop_
_entity_poly.entity_id
_entity_poly.type
_entity_poly.pdbx_seq_one_letter_code
_entity_poly.pdbx_strand_id
1 'polypeptide(L)'
;MQLLVASLLSRDIKSILSISVIILGEIPMMHGTLKRMLWYMFMDPHIFHTDNETVWNYVNEHAEMMPYVNRVKATVNGQVFSLPINLHTINQFFSKTCSPDEARALIAEKGDSTIADPQTFEEQALRFIGKELYEAFFKGYTIKQWGMQPSELPASILKRLPVRF
;
A
#
# COMPACT_ATOMS: atom_id res chain seq x y z
N MET A 1 15.27 -34.07 -13.28
CA MET A 1 15.27 -32.70 -13.82
C MET A 1 14.17 -31.95 -13.09
N GLN A 2 14.37 -31.51 -11.83
CA GLN A 2 14.93 -30.21 -11.42
C GLN A 2 14.25 -29.05 -12.20
N LEU A 3 13.56 -28.06 -11.60
CA LEU A 3 13.59 -27.54 -10.24
C LEU A 3 12.19 -27.11 -9.76
N LEU A 4 11.92 -27.43 -8.50
CA LEU A 4 10.99 -26.75 -7.62
C LEU A 4 11.55 -25.35 -7.37
N VAL A 5 10.95 -24.28 -7.92
CA VAL A 5 11.25 -22.91 -7.46
C VAL A 5 10.23 -22.54 -6.39
N ALA A 6 10.34 -23.22 -5.24
CA ALA A 6 9.79 -22.75 -3.99
C ALA A 6 10.90 -21.94 -3.30
N SER A 7 10.88 -20.62 -3.49
CA SER A 7 11.37 -19.63 -2.51
C SER A 7 12.63 -20.05 -1.70
N LEU A 8 13.80 -20.13 -2.33
CA LEU A 8 15.08 -20.06 -1.62
C LEU A 8 15.47 -18.59 -1.45
N LEU A 9 14.78 -17.91 -0.53
CA LEU A 9 15.31 -16.71 0.11
C LEU A 9 15.07 -16.91 1.61
N SER A 10 16.16 -16.98 2.37
CA SER A 10 16.15 -17.14 3.81
C SER A 10 15.23 -16.09 4.45
N ARG A 11 14.74 -16.39 5.66
CA ARG A 11 13.92 -15.46 6.47
C ARG A 11 14.56 -14.06 6.60
N ASP A 12 15.87 -13.93 6.39
CA ASP A 12 16.64 -12.69 6.49
C ASP A 12 16.56 -11.77 5.25
N ILE A 13 16.18 -12.25 4.06
CA ILE A 13 16.00 -11.39 2.87
C ILE A 13 14.59 -10.76 2.81
N LYS A 14 13.63 -11.32 3.58
CA LYS A 14 12.25 -10.83 3.67
C LYS A 14 12.12 -9.43 4.30
N SER A 15 13.17 -8.90 4.92
CA SER A 15 13.15 -7.58 5.58
C SER A 15 13.69 -6.43 4.72
N ILE A 16 14.30 -6.67 3.55
CA ILE A 16 15.09 -5.63 2.84
C ILE A 16 14.59 -5.28 1.44
N LEU A 17 13.84 -6.12 0.74
CA LEU A 17 13.35 -5.78 -0.60
C LEU A 17 11.86 -6.06 -0.74
N SER A 18 11.07 -4.99 -0.73
CA SER A 18 9.65 -4.97 -1.09
C SER A 18 9.50 -5.24 -2.60
N ILE A 19 9.74 -6.48 -3.01
CA ILE A 19 9.46 -6.97 -4.36
C ILE A 19 8.21 -7.84 -4.26
N SER A 20 7.16 -7.46 -4.97
CA SER A 20 5.91 -8.20 -5.09
C SER A 20 5.77 -8.66 -6.54
N VAL A 21 5.36 -9.91 -6.81
CA VAL A 21 5.11 -10.45 -8.17
C VAL A 21 3.69 -11.02 -8.22
N ILE A 22 2.84 -10.60 -9.18
CA ILE A 22 1.63 -11.35 -9.58
C ILE A 22 2.01 -12.13 -10.82
N ILE A 23 1.97 -13.46 -10.74
CA ILE A 23 2.05 -14.32 -11.92
C ILE A 23 0.63 -14.83 -12.18
N LEU A 24 0.00 -14.35 -13.25
CA LEU A 24 -1.21 -14.96 -13.81
C LEU A 24 -0.77 -15.90 -14.93
N GLY A 25 -0.37 -17.12 -14.57
CA GLY A 25 0.02 -18.16 -15.52
C GLY A 25 -0.94 -19.34 -15.50
N GLU A 26 -1.27 -19.88 -16.67
CA GLU A 26 -1.93 -21.18 -16.79
C GLU A 26 -0.88 -22.30 -16.67
N ILE A 27 -1.06 -23.21 -15.71
CA ILE A 27 -0.30 -24.46 -15.64
C ILE A 27 -1.18 -25.57 -16.20
N PRO A 28 -0.77 -26.30 -17.25
CA PRO A 28 -1.50 -27.49 -17.68
C PRO A 28 -1.33 -28.56 -16.60
N MET A 29 -2.38 -28.82 -15.83
CA MET A 29 -2.38 -29.97 -14.92
C MET A 29 -2.47 -31.24 -15.75
N MET A 30 -1.51 -32.17 -15.56
CA MET A 30 -1.66 -33.53 -16.04
C MET A 30 -2.92 -34.12 -15.41
N HIS A 31 -3.92 -34.41 -16.24
CA HIS A 31 -5.24 -34.97 -15.94
C HIS A 31 -6.36 -33.96 -15.68
N GLY A 32 -7.02 -33.58 -16.77
CA GLY A 32 -8.50 -33.56 -16.83
C GLY A 32 -9.21 -32.33 -16.25
N THR A 33 -9.79 -31.55 -17.17
CA THR A 33 -10.80 -30.50 -16.98
C THR A 33 -10.28 -29.15 -16.44
N LEU A 34 -10.16 -28.19 -17.37
CA LEU A 34 -9.96 -26.77 -17.12
C LEU A 34 -11.00 -26.23 -16.12
N LYS A 35 -10.58 -26.02 -14.87
CA LYS A 35 -11.23 -25.09 -13.95
C LYS A 35 -10.24 -23.97 -13.67
N ARG A 36 -10.58 -22.77 -14.13
CA ARG A 36 -9.95 -21.49 -13.75
C ARG A 36 -10.11 -21.34 -12.24
N MET A 37 -9.19 -21.91 -11.46
CA MET A 37 -9.22 -21.84 -10.02
C MET A 37 -8.22 -20.77 -9.60
N LEU A 38 -8.75 -19.58 -9.30
CA LEU A 38 -8.03 -18.51 -8.63
C LEU A 38 -7.40 -19.10 -7.35
N TRP A 39 -6.08 -19.28 -7.33
CA TRP A 39 -5.34 -19.62 -6.10
C TRP A 39 -5.31 -18.38 -5.19
N TYR A 40 -6.44 -18.08 -4.55
CA TYR A 40 -6.61 -16.88 -3.72
C TYR A 40 -6.35 -17.10 -2.22
N MET A 41 -5.98 -18.30 -1.80
CA MET A 41 -6.34 -18.74 -0.43
C MET A 41 -5.20 -19.11 0.51
N PHE A 42 -3.93 -18.96 0.12
CA PHE A 42 -2.82 -19.36 1.01
C PHE A 42 -1.74 -18.31 1.26
N MET A 43 -1.60 -17.31 0.41
CA MET A 43 -0.56 -16.29 0.53
C MET A 43 -1.19 -14.92 0.40
N ASP A 44 -0.70 -13.95 1.17
CA ASP A 44 -1.13 -12.56 1.09
C ASP A 44 -1.11 -12.07 -0.38
N PRO A 45 -1.95 -11.10 -0.76
CA PRO A 45 -1.94 -10.55 -2.11
C PRO A 45 -0.57 -9.94 -2.44
N HIS A 46 0.09 -10.46 -3.47
CA HIS A 46 1.29 -9.83 -4.05
C HIS A 46 0.82 -9.03 -5.26
N ILE A 47 1.38 -7.85 -5.52
CA ILE A 47 1.07 -7.00 -6.69
C ILE A 47 2.39 -6.58 -7.36
N PHE A 48 2.65 -7.01 -8.60
CA PHE A 48 3.85 -6.58 -9.32
C PHE A 48 3.76 -5.13 -9.76
N HIS A 49 4.75 -4.34 -9.38
CA HIS A 49 5.00 -3.01 -9.92
C HIS A 49 6.50 -2.74 -9.94
N THR A 50 7.00 -2.11 -10.99
CA THR A 50 8.39 -1.68 -11.13
C THR A 50 8.45 -0.46 -12.04
N ASP A 51 9.33 0.49 -11.74
CA ASP A 51 9.74 1.57 -12.64
C ASP A 51 11.03 1.23 -13.41
N ASN A 52 11.67 0.11 -13.07
CA ASN A 52 12.87 -0.38 -13.73
C ASN A 52 12.51 -1.25 -14.95
N GLU A 53 12.83 -0.74 -16.14
CA GLU A 53 12.58 -1.39 -17.42
C GLU A 53 13.35 -2.72 -17.59
N THR A 54 14.59 -2.80 -17.08
CA THR A 54 15.37 -4.04 -17.15
C THR A 54 14.70 -5.17 -16.36
N VAL A 55 14.17 -4.85 -15.17
CA VAL A 55 13.42 -5.81 -14.35
C VAL A 55 12.10 -6.18 -15.02
N TRP A 56 11.40 -5.21 -15.61
CA TRP A 56 10.16 -5.47 -16.36
C TRP A 56 10.40 -6.44 -17.51
N ASN A 57 11.43 -6.20 -18.33
CA ASN A 57 11.76 -7.05 -19.49
C ASN A 57 12.10 -8.47 -19.05
N TYR A 58 12.96 -8.61 -18.03
CA TYR A 58 13.32 -9.92 -17.47
C TYR A 58 12.10 -10.72 -16.98
N VAL A 59 11.16 -10.09 -16.27
CA VAL A 59 9.96 -10.79 -15.80
C VAL A 59 9.08 -11.24 -16.98
N ASN A 60 8.97 -10.42 -18.03
CA ASN A 60 8.17 -10.75 -19.22
C ASN A 60 8.80 -11.84 -20.10
N GLU A 61 10.10 -12.14 -19.95
CA GLU A 61 10.73 -13.31 -20.57
C GLU A 61 10.24 -14.64 -19.96
N HIS A 62 9.73 -14.59 -18.72
CA HIS A 62 9.38 -15.78 -17.94
C HIS A 62 7.88 -15.91 -17.64
N ALA A 63 7.09 -14.85 -17.80
CA ALA A 63 5.65 -14.86 -17.57
C ALA A 63 4.93 -13.76 -18.37
N GLU A 64 3.68 -14.03 -18.78
CA GLU A 64 2.80 -13.00 -19.31
C GLU A 64 2.18 -12.19 -18.16
N MET A 65 2.38 -10.87 -18.16
CA MET A 65 1.84 -9.97 -17.15
C MET A 65 0.54 -9.34 -17.62
N MET A 66 -0.54 -9.53 -16.87
CA MET A 66 -1.82 -8.88 -17.17
C MET A 66 -1.88 -7.45 -16.63
N PRO A 67 -2.46 -6.49 -17.38
CA PRO A 67 -2.63 -5.13 -16.90
C PRO A 67 -3.60 -5.12 -15.70
N TYR A 68 -3.08 -4.71 -14.54
CA TYR A 68 -3.85 -4.56 -13.32
C TYR A 68 -3.41 -3.30 -12.58
N VAL A 69 -4.38 -2.46 -12.23
CA VAL A 69 -4.14 -1.27 -11.40
C VAL A 69 -4.78 -1.51 -10.05
N ASN A 70 -3.94 -1.64 -9.02
CA ASN A 70 -4.41 -1.79 -7.66
C ASN A 70 -5.18 -0.54 -7.21
N ARG A 71 -6.35 -0.75 -6.61
CA ARG A 71 -7.19 0.30 -6.05
C ARG A 71 -7.58 -0.08 -4.62
N VAL A 72 -6.86 0.46 -3.66
CA VAL A 72 -7.11 0.21 -2.25
C VAL A 72 -8.27 1.09 -1.76
N LYS A 73 -9.15 0.50 -0.96
CA LYS A 73 -10.26 1.18 -0.30
C LYS A 73 -10.18 0.97 1.21
N ALA A 74 -10.57 1.98 1.97
CA ALA A 74 -10.70 1.93 3.42
C ALA A 74 -12.14 2.25 3.83
N THR A 75 -12.65 1.54 4.83
CA THR A 75 -13.95 1.85 5.43
C THR A 75 -13.75 2.59 6.74
N VAL A 76 -14.28 3.80 6.84
CA VAL A 76 -14.23 4.63 8.05
C VAL A 76 -15.65 5.13 8.32
N ASN A 77 -16.16 4.90 9.53
CA ASN A 77 -17.50 5.33 9.96
C ASN A 77 -18.62 4.96 8.98
N GLY A 78 -18.57 3.75 8.41
CA GLY A 78 -19.58 3.25 7.46
C GLY A 78 -19.46 3.82 6.04
N GLN A 79 -18.47 4.68 5.76
CA GLN A 79 -18.19 5.22 4.43
C GLN A 79 -16.93 4.61 3.83
N VAL A 80 -16.90 4.49 2.50
CA VAL A 80 -15.77 3.92 1.75
C VAL A 80 -14.95 5.04 1.12
N PHE A 81 -13.65 5.04 1.37
CA PHE A 81 -12.69 6.03 0.89
C PHE A 81 -11.61 5.39 0.01
N SER A 82 -11.04 6.16 -0.92
CA SER A 82 -9.84 5.73 -1.66
C SER A 82 -8.56 5.89 -0.86
N LEU A 83 -7.65 4.93 -1.01
CA LEU A 83 -6.25 5.07 -0.63
C LEU A 83 -5.33 4.97 -1.87
N PRO A 84 -4.17 5.65 -1.86
CA PRO A 84 -3.70 6.57 -0.82
C PRO A 84 -4.58 7.84 -0.73
N ILE A 85 -4.43 8.61 0.35
CA ILE A 85 -5.15 9.88 0.51
C ILE A 85 -4.88 10.75 -0.71
N ASN A 86 -5.95 11.14 -1.39
CA ASN A 86 -5.91 11.98 -2.57
C ASN A 86 -6.99 13.08 -2.47
N LEU A 87 -7.05 14.00 -3.44
CA LEU A 87 -8.06 15.07 -3.48
C LEU A 87 -9.49 14.57 -3.30
N HIS A 88 -9.86 13.45 -3.93
CA HIS A 88 -11.19 12.88 -3.78
C HIS A 88 -11.43 12.40 -2.33
N THR A 89 -10.45 11.74 -1.72
CA THR A 89 -10.53 11.36 -0.30
C THR A 89 -10.67 12.58 0.61
N ILE A 90 -9.92 13.66 0.37
CA ILE A 90 -9.97 14.90 1.15
C ILE A 90 -11.35 15.55 1.03
N ASN A 91 -11.83 15.73 -0.20
CA ASN A 91 -13.15 16.32 -0.49
C ASN A 91 -14.28 15.49 0.13
N GLN A 92 -14.22 14.16 0.00
CA GLN A 92 -15.21 13.27 0.59
C GLN A 92 -15.17 13.32 2.13
N PHE A 93 -13.99 13.24 2.73
CA PHE A 93 -13.83 13.16 4.18
C PHE A 93 -14.28 14.46 4.87
N PHE A 94 -13.91 15.61 4.32
CA PHE A 94 -14.28 16.91 4.88
C PHE A 94 -15.59 17.49 4.31
N SER A 95 -16.28 16.75 3.43
CA SER A 95 -17.49 17.23 2.74
C SER A 95 -17.28 18.59 2.04
N LYS A 96 -16.17 18.69 1.28
CA LYS A 96 -15.76 19.90 0.55
C LYS A 96 -15.60 19.62 -0.96
N THR A 97 -15.50 20.69 -1.74
CA THR A 97 -15.15 20.65 -3.17
C THR A 97 -13.96 21.57 -3.40
N CYS A 98 -12.81 21.19 -2.85
CA CYS A 98 -11.56 21.92 -3.01
C CYS A 98 -10.94 21.66 -4.38
N SER A 99 -10.29 22.69 -4.93
CA SER A 99 -9.20 22.58 -5.89
C SER A 99 -7.94 21.97 -5.24
N PRO A 100 -6.94 21.52 -6.02
CA PRO A 100 -5.68 21.02 -5.48
C PRO A 100 -4.98 21.98 -4.52
N ASP A 101 -4.99 23.29 -4.79
CA ASP A 101 -4.37 24.30 -3.93
C ASP A 101 -5.13 24.51 -2.63
N GLU A 102 -6.46 24.57 -2.69
CA GLU A 102 -7.31 24.65 -1.49
C GLU A 102 -7.17 23.40 -0.62
N ALA A 103 -7.03 22.22 -1.23
CA ALA A 103 -6.81 20.98 -0.52
C ALA A 103 -5.42 20.95 0.16
N ARG A 104 -4.37 21.46 -0.51
CA ARG A 104 -3.04 21.64 0.10
C ARG A 104 -3.11 22.56 1.32
N ALA A 105 -3.77 23.71 1.18
CA ALA A 105 -3.95 24.66 2.26
C ALA A 105 -4.74 24.06 3.43
N LEU A 106 -5.82 23.33 3.13
CA LEU A 106 -6.62 22.62 4.14
C LEU A 106 -5.80 21.59 4.91
N ILE A 107 -5.03 20.74 4.22
CA ILE A 107 -4.21 19.73 4.88
C ILE A 107 -3.07 20.38 5.69
N ALA A 108 -2.47 21.46 5.18
CA ALA A 108 -1.47 22.22 5.93
C ALA A 108 -2.05 22.87 7.20
N GLU A 109 -3.29 23.37 7.14
CA GLU A 109 -4.02 23.92 8.29
C GLU A 109 -4.31 22.82 9.34
N LYS A 110 -4.65 21.61 8.89
CA LYS A 110 -4.93 20.46 9.77
C LYS A 110 -3.67 19.83 10.35
N GLY A 111 -2.54 19.95 9.66
CA GLY A 111 -1.26 19.44 10.10
C GLY A 111 -0.74 20.15 11.36
N ASP A 112 -0.11 19.40 12.25
CA ASP A 112 0.51 19.96 13.44
C ASP A 112 1.87 20.59 13.09
N SER A 113 1.87 21.90 12.87
CA SER A 113 3.08 22.67 12.57
C SER A 113 4.05 22.80 13.75
N THR A 114 3.63 22.47 14.99
CA THR A 114 4.50 22.53 16.17
C THR A 114 5.52 21.39 16.20
N ILE A 115 5.23 20.28 15.52
CA ILE A 115 6.15 19.14 15.38
C ILE A 115 7.19 19.48 14.32
N ALA A 116 8.34 20.05 14.69
CA ALA A 116 9.36 20.44 13.72
C ALA A 116 10.10 19.24 13.08
N ASP A 117 10.48 18.25 13.90
CA ASP A 117 11.25 17.07 13.49
C ASP A 117 10.61 15.77 14.01
N PRO A 118 9.67 15.17 13.26
CA PRO A 118 8.93 13.99 13.71
C PRO A 118 9.83 12.76 13.80
N GLN A 119 9.90 12.14 14.98
CA GLN A 119 10.67 10.93 15.24
C GLN A 119 9.82 9.66 15.08
N THR A 120 8.53 9.78 15.34
CA THR A 120 7.59 8.65 15.35
C THR A 120 6.65 8.64 14.15
N PHE A 121 6.04 7.49 13.85
CA PHE A 121 5.00 7.37 12.83
C PHE A 121 3.82 8.29 13.17
N GLU A 122 3.42 8.34 14.44
CA GLU A 122 2.35 9.21 14.91
C GLU A 122 2.67 10.69 14.65
N GLU A 123 3.83 11.17 15.12
CA GLU A 123 4.25 12.57 14.91
C GLU A 123 4.33 12.93 13.41
N GLN A 124 4.87 12.01 12.60
CA GLN A 124 4.97 12.22 11.16
C GLN A 124 3.59 12.33 10.49
N ALA A 125 2.60 11.55 10.97
CA ALA A 125 1.22 11.62 10.48
C ALA A 125 0.52 12.89 10.97
N LEU A 126 0.62 13.20 12.25
CA LEU A 126 0.02 14.40 12.85
C LEU A 126 0.54 15.68 12.18
N ARG A 127 1.85 15.78 11.94
CA ARG A 127 2.46 16.89 11.21
C ARG A 127 1.94 17.01 9.79
N PHE A 128 1.77 15.89 9.08
CA PHE A 128 1.56 15.90 7.63
C PHE A 128 0.10 15.94 7.19
N ILE A 129 -0.78 15.22 7.88
CA ILE A 129 -2.20 15.05 7.49
C ILE A 129 -3.17 15.45 8.61
N GLY A 130 -2.66 15.80 9.78
CA GLY A 130 -3.46 16.16 10.93
C GLY A 130 -4.12 14.97 11.63
N LYS A 131 -4.66 15.25 12.82
CA LYS A 131 -5.23 14.24 13.72
C LYS A 131 -6.42 13.49 13.11
N GLU A 132 -7.34 14.21 12.47
CA GLU A 132 -8.60 13.62 11.96
C GLU A 132 -8.33 12.52 10.92
N LEU A 133 -7.47 12.78 9.94
CA LEU A 133 -7.11 11.79 8.91
C LEU A 133 -6.20 10.69 9.47
N TYR A 134 -5.29 11.03 10.38
CA TYR A 134 -4.42 10.05 11.06
C TYR A 134 -5.26 9.00 11.80
N GLU A 135 -6.20 9.44 12.63
CA GLU A 135 -7.05 8.54 13.42
C GLU A 135 -7.99 7.72 12.54
N ALA A 136 -8.54 8.33 11.48
CA ALA A 136 -9.42 7.67 10.53
C ALA A 136 -8.75 6.54 9.72
N PHE A 137 -7.55 6.79 9.18
CA PHE A 137 -6.96 5.91 8.17
C PHE A 137 -5.73 5.13 8.64
N PHE A 138 -4.99 5.62 9.63
CA PHE A 138 -3.66 5.09 9.94
C PHE A 138 -3.56 4.50 11.34
N LYS A 139 -4.07 5.15 12.39
CA LYS A 139 -3.86 4.73 13.78
C LYS A 139 -4.28 3.29 14.03
N GLY A 140 -5.56 2.98 13.81
CA GLY A 140 -6.10 1.63 14.08
C GLY A 140 -5.49 0.56 13.18
N TYR A 141 -5.25 0.88 11.91
CA TYR A 141 -4.61 -0.03 10.97
C TYR A 141 -3.17 -0.36 11.37
N THR A 142 -2.41 0.65 11.79
CA THR A 142 -1.02 0.53 12.22
C THR A 142 -0.91 -0.34 13.48
N ILE A 143 -1.78 -0.11 14.48
CA ILE A 143 -1.84 -0.95 15.68
C ILE A 143 -2.17 -2.40 15.31
N LYS A 144 -3.11 -2.62 14.39
CA LYS A 144 -3.49 -3.97 13.94
C LYS A 144 -2.35 -4.67 13.19
N GLN A 145 -1.62 -3.94 12.35
CA GLN A 145 -0.54 -4.49 11.52
C GLN A 145 0.74 -4.78 12.34
N TRP A 146 1.07 -3.91 13.29
CA TRP A 146 2.35 -3.97 14.03
C TRP A 146 2.21 -4.47 15.46
N GLY A 147 1.01 -4.52 16.02
CA GLY A 147 0.77 -4.95 17.40
C GLY A 147 1.24 -3.97 18.48
N MET A 148 1.59 -2.73 18.10
CA MET A 148 2.12 -1.71 19.02
C MET A 148 1.62 -0.31 18.66
N GLN A 149 1.84 0.67 19.54
CA GLN A 149 1.37 2.04 19.31
C GLN A 149 2.16 2.72 18.18
N PRO A 150 1.54 3.57 17.35
CA PRO A 150 2.27 4.27 16.29
C PRO A 150 3.30 5.28 16.81
N SER A 151 3.20 5.71 18.07
CA SER A 151 4.22 6.48 18.78
C SER A 151 5.50 5.68 19.08
N GLU A 152 5.46 4.34 18.98
CA GLU A 152 6.62 3.46 19.18
C GLU A 152 7.28 3.06 17.86
N LEU A 153 6.69 3.46 16.72
CA LEU A 153 7.18 3.16 15.38
C LEU A 153 7.97 4.34 14.81
N PRO A 154 9.05 4.09 14.05
CA PRO A 154 9.85 5.17 13.45
C PRO A 154 9.08 5.92 12.35
N ALA A 155 9.30 7.24 12.26
CA ALA A 155 8.70 8.13 11.25
C ALA A 155 8.93 7.67 9.80
N SER A 156 10.04 6.95 9.54
CA SER A 156 10.42 6.47 8.21
C SER A 156 9.40 5.53 7.56
N ILE A 157 8.55 4.86 8.36
CA ILE A 157 7.51 3.95 7.85
C ILE A 157 6.44 4.75 7.08
N LEU A 158 6.05 5.94 7.56
CA LEU A 158 5.02 6.76 6.91
C LEU A 158 5.57 7.52 5.68
N LYS A 159 6.88 7.83 5.62
CA LYS A 159 7.50 8.59 4.52
C LYS A 159 7.25 7.99 3.12
N ARG A 160 6.84 6.72 3.05
CA ARG A 160 6.54 6.01 1.81
C ARG A 160 5.12 6.22 1.27
N LEU A 161 4.21 6.79 2.07
CA LEU A 161 2.80 6.94 1.72
C LEU A 161 2.54 8.32 1.10
N PRO A 162 2.25 8.41 -0.21
CA PRO A 162 2.04 9.69 -0.87
C PRO A 162 0.66 10.26 -0.50
N VAL A 163 0.59 11.58 -0.28
CA VAL A 163 -0.67 12.34 -0.34
C VAL A 163 -0.71 13.05 -1.69
N ARG A 164 -1.80 12.90 -2.42
CA ARG A 164 -1.97 13.48 -3.77
C ARG A 164 -3.04 14.57 -3.75
N PHE A 165 -2.79 15.71 -4.39
CA PHE A 165 -3.70 16.85 -4.43
C PHE A 165 -4.12 17.15 -5.85
#